data_AF-A0A7C4RGV3-F1
#
_entry.id   AF-A0A7C4RGV3-F1
#
_cell.length_a   1.000
_cell.length_b   1.000
_cell.length_c   1.000
_cell.angle_alpha   90.00
_cell.angle_beta   90.00
_cell.angle_gamma   90.00
#
_symmetry.space_group_name_H-M   'P 1'
#
loop_
_entity.id
_entity.type
_entity.pdbx_description
1 polymer ?
#
loop_
_entity_poly.entity_id
_entity_poly.type
_entity_poly.pdbx_seq_one_letter_code
_entity_poly.pdbx_strand_id
1 'polypeptide(L)' 'MMRVEELTILPLNDLSGVDFEYAYNLYRSRLGEYLKIKASDHPLNVEDFPYRVTRFGRQYLADAIIQEGLRLKGE' A
#
# COMPACT_ATOMS: atom_id res chain seq x y z
N MET A 1 6.93 -23.70 4.69
CA MET A 1 5.87 -22.70 4.48
C MET A 1 6.25 -21.50 5.34
N MET A 2 6.69 -20.39 4.74
CA MET A 2 7.10 -19.20 5.48
C MET A 2 5.85 -18.61 6.14
N ARG A 3 5.78 -18.56 7.47
CA ARG A 3 4.73 -17.78 8.13
C ARG A 3 5.00 -16.33 7.78
N VAL A 4 4.08 -15.72 7.04
CA VAL A 4 4.10 -14.27 6.88
C VAL A 4 3.76 -13.73 8.26
N GLU A 5 4.75 -13.26 9.00
CA GLU A 5 4.56 -12.71 10.36
C GLU A 5 4.26 -11.22 10.33
N GLU A 6 4.48 -10.56 9.18
CA GLU A 6 4.40 -9.12 9.05
C GLU A 6 3.59 -8.69 7.80
N LEU A 7 2.73 -7.69 7.99
CA LEU A 7 2.05 -6.96 6.92
C LEU A 7 2.55 -5.53 6.90
N THR A 8 3.25 -5.15 5.83
CA THR A 8 3.69 -3.77 5.61
C THR A 8 2.69 -3.04 4.72
N ILE A 9 2.20 -1.90 5.19
CA ILE A 9 1.35 -0.99 4.43
C ILE A 9 2.26 0.05 3.78
N LEU A 10 2.10 0.20 2.46
CA LEU A 10 2.83 1.17 1.65
C LEU A 10 1.89 2.34 1.34
N PRO A 11 2.12 3.55 1.89
CA PRO A 11 1.28 4.71 1.58
C PRO A 11 1.43 5.09 0.11
N LEU A 12 0.37 5.60 -0.51
CA LEU A 12 0.46 6.30 -1.78
C LEU A 12 0.69 7.80 -1.52
N ASN A 13 1.42 8.48 -2.40
CA ASN A 13 1.75 9.91 -2.25
C ASN A 13 0.51 10.83 -2.22
N ASP A 14 -0.58 10.41 -2.86
CA ASP A 14 -1.83 11.15 -2.97
C ASP A 14 -2.82 10.86 -1.83
N LEU A 15 -2.47 9.91 -0.94
CA LEU A 15 -3.32 9.53 0.18
C LEU A 15 -3.19 10.56 1.31
N SER A 16 -4.32 11.07 1.81
CA SER A 16 -4.30 11.96 2.97
C SER A 16 -3.78 11.20 4.21
N GLY A 17 -3.12 11.91 5.13
CA GLY A 17 -2.65 11.30 6.39
C GLY A 17 -3.79 10.69 7.22
N VAL A 18 -5.01 11.23 7.09
CA VAL A 18 -6.22 10.71 7.75
C VAL A 18 -6.67 9.38 7.14
N ASP A 19 -6.67 9.28 5.80
CA ASP A 19 -7.02 8.03 5.10
C ASP A 19 -5.98 6.93 5.38
N PHE A 20 -4.70 7.32 5.48
CA PHE A 20 -3.63 6.42 5.86
C PHE A 20 -3.81 5.87 7.28
N GLU A 21 -4.06 6.76 8.25
CA GLU A 21 -4.27 6.38 9.65
C GLU A 21 -5.51 5.48 9.79
N TYR A 22 -6.58 5.78 9.07
CA TYR A 22 -7.77 4.94 9.01
C TYR A 22 -7.44 3.54 8.49
N ALA A 23 -6.74 3.43 7.36
CA ALA A 23 -6.34 2.15 6.78
C ALA A 23 -5.43 1.36 7.74
N TYR A 24 -4.43 2.01 8.33
CA TYR A 24 -3.53 1.39 9.31
C TYR A 24 -4.30 0.81 10.51
N ASN A 25 -5.19 1.60 11.11
CA ASN A 25 -6.00 1.16 12.25
C ASN A 25 -6.97 0.04 11.88
N LEU A 26 -7.56 0.08 10.68
CA LEU A 26 -8.42 -0.97 10.16
C LEU A 26 -7.66 -2.30 10.03
N TYR A 27 -6.48 -2.30 9.42
CA TYR A 27 -5.68 -3.52 9.28
C TYR A 27 -5.14 -4.00 10.63
N ARG A 28 -4.71 -3.08 11.50
CA ARG A 28 -4.26 -3.41 12.86
C ARG A 28 -5.35 -4.06 13.69
N SER A 29 -6.57 -3.54 13.66
CA SER A 29 -7.68 -4.12 14.44
C SER A 29 -8.11 -5.49 13.92
N ARG A 30 -8.06 -5.74 12.61
CA ARG A 30 -8.50 -7.00 12.01
C ARG A 30 -7.45 -8.09 12.01
N LEU A 31 -6.19 -7.70 11.81
CA LEU A 31 -5.09 -8.63 11.53
C LEU A 31 -3.98 -8.57 12.58
N GLY A 32 -4.00 -7.61 13.51
CA GLY A 32 -2.92 -7.38 14.48
C GLY A 32 -2.65 -8.55 15.42
N GLU A 33 -3.62 -9.42 15.65
CA GLU A 33 -3.45 -10.65 16.45
C GLU A 33 -2.80 -11.79 15.64
N TYR A 34 -2.83 -11.70 14.30
CA TYR A 34 -2.32 -12.71 13.38
C TYR A 34 -1.02 -12.28 12.68
N LEU A 35 -0.86 -10.99 12.44
CA LEU A 35 0.22 -10.35 11.69
C LEU A 35 0.66 -9.07 12.39
N LYS A 36 1.97 -8.84 12.45
CA LYS A 36 2.52 -7.55 12.87
C LYS A 36 2.34 -6.52 11.74
N ILE A 37 1.52 -5.51 11.98
CA ILE A 37 1.24 -4.47 11.00
C ILE A 37 2.28 -3.35 11.11
N LYS A 38 2.96 -3.03 9.99
CA LYS A 38 3.93 -1.94 9.87
C LYS A 38 3.49 -0.95 8.79
N ALA A 39 3.92 0.29 8.93
CA ALA A 39 3.86 1.31 7.89
C ALA A 39 5.26 1.46 7.29
N SER A 40 5.36 1.63 5.98
CA SER A 40 6.59 2.08 5.34
C SER A 40 6.65 3.60 5.33
N ASP A 41 7.86 4.14 5.55
CA ASP A 41 8.15 5.57 5.40
C ASP A 41 8.42 5.94 3.92
N HIS A 42 8.42 4.95 3.01
CA HIS A 42 8.60 5.12 1.58
C HIS A 42 7.24 5.08 0.88
N PRO A 43 6.67 6.24 0.52
CA PRO A 43 5.40 6.29 -0.18
C PRO A 43 5.60 5.97 -1.68
N LEU A 44 4.59 5.33 -2.26
CA LEU A 44 4.52 5.00 -3.68
C LEU A 44 3.98 6.19 -4.46
N ASN A 45 4.76 6.65 -5.44
CA ASN A 45 4.33 7.74 -6.30
C ASN A 45 3.34 7.28 -7.35
N VAL A 46 2.05 7.51 -7.08
CA VAL A 46 0.97 7.03 -7.93
C VAL A 46 1.10 7.52 -9.39
N GLU A 47 1.66 8.71 -9.61
CA GLU A 47 1.83 9.31 -10.94
C GLU A 47 2.88 8.59 -11.81
N ASP A 48 3.80 7.84 -11.20
CA ASP A 48 4.84 7.09 -11.92
C ASP A 48 4.31 5.77 -12.51
N PHE A 49 3.08 5.39 -12.16
CA PHE A 49 2.50 4.12 -12.60
C PHE A 49 1.69 4.26 -13.89
N PRO A 50 1.77 3.24 -14.77
CA PRO A 50 0.85 3.13 -15.89
C PRO A 50 -0.61 3.18 -15.43
N TYR A 51 -1.41 3.98 -16.12
CA TYR A 51 -2.84 4.10 -15.86
C TYR A 51 -3.64 4.06 -17.16
N ARG A 52 -4.93 3.74 -17.01
CA ARG A 52 -5.92 3.90 -18.09
C ARG A 52 -6.76 5.12 -17.79
N VAL A 53 -6.99 5.95 -18.80
CA VAL A 53 -7.92 7.07 -18.69
C VAL A 53 -9.34 6.51 -18.74
N THR A 54 -10.16 6.85 -17.75
CA THR A 54 -11.56 6.47 -17.65
C THR A 54 -12.43 7.74 -17.62
N ARG A 55 -13.75 7.59 -17.77
CA ARG A 55 -14.71 8.70 -17.62
C ARG A 55 -14.69 9.37 -16.24
N PHE A 56 -14.10 8.71 -15.24
CA PHE A 56 -14.01 9.18 -13.86
C PHE A 56 -12.60 9.63 -13.45
N GLY A 57 -11.65 9.64 -14.39
CA GLY A 57 -10.26 10.00 -14.13
C GLY A 57 -9.28 8.86 -14.44
N ARG A 58 -8.10 8.93 -13.83
CA ARG A 58 -7.01 7.94 -14.05
C ARG A 58 -7.25 6.71 -13.18
N GLN A 59 -7.27 5.54 -13.78
CA GLN A 59 -7.27 4.27 -13.07
C GLN A 59 -5.90 3.61 -13.21
N TYR A 60 -5.14 3.61 -12.11
CA TYR A 60 -3.79 3.03 -12.07
C TYR A 60 -3.84 1.50 -12.09
N LEU A 61 -2.87 0.90 -12.78
CA LEU A 61 -2.81 -0.56 -12.94
C LEU A 61 -2.20 -1.21 -11.70
N ALA A 62 -2.96 -2.10 -11.06
CA ALA A 62 -2.58 -2.76 -9.82
C ALA A 62 -1.23 -3.49 -9.93
N ASP A 63 -0.95 -4.15 -11.05
CA ASP A 63 0.29 -4.93 -11.22
C ASP A 63 1.55 -4.07 -11.08
N ALA A 64 1.55 -2.86 -11.66
CA ALA A 64 2.69 -1.96 -11.60
C ALA A 64 2.90 -1.43 -10.16
N ILE A 65 1.80 -1.07 -9.48
CA ILE A 65 1.82 -0.64 -8.07
C ILE A 65 2.32 -1.77 -7.16
N ILE A 66 1.88 -3.00 -7.40
CA ILE A 66 2.29 -4.18 -6.65
C ILE A 66 3.78 -4.46 -6.88
N GLN A 67 4.26 -4.41 -8.12
CA GLN A 67 5.68 -4.65 -8.43
C GLN A 67 6.60 -3.66 -7.72
N GLU A 68 6.26 -2.37 -7.76
CA GLU A 68 7.04 -1.36 -7.04
C GLU A 68 6.92 -1.51 -5.53
N GLY A 69 5.74 -1.85 -5.03
CA GLY A 69 5.58 -2.14 -3.61
C GLY A 69 6.41 -3.33 -3.13
N LEU A 70 6.54 -4.38 -3.94
CA LEU A 70 7.43 -5.50 -3.66
C LEU A 70 8.90 -5.09 -3.73
N ARG A 71 9.28 -4.18 -4.65
CA ARG A 71 10.62 -3.63 -4.74
C ARG A 71 11.01 -2.85 -3.48
N LEU A 72 10.16 -1.90 -3.05
CA LEU A 72 10.38 -1.10 -1.85
C LEU A 72 10.35 -1.92 -0.56
N LYS A 73 9.59 -3.03 -0.51
CA LYS A 73 9.58 -3.92 0.65
C LYS A 73 10.90 -4.70 0.83
N GLY A 74 11.67 -4.87 -0.24
CA GLY A 74 12.94 -5.62 -0.24
C GLY A 74 14.19 -4.77 0.01
N GLU A 75 14.03 -3.45 0.17
CA GLU A 75 15.03 -2.54 0.74
C GLU A 75 15.00 -2.60 2.28
#